data_AF-A0ABD5AKK2-F1
#
_entry.id   AF-A0ABD5AKK2-F1
#
_cell.length_a   1.000
_cell.length_b   1.000
_cell.length_c   1.000
_cell.angle_alpha   90.00
_cell.angle_beta   90.00
_cell.angle_gamma   90.00
#
_symmetry.space_group_name_H-M   'P 1'
#
loop_
_entity.id
_entity.type
_entity.pdbx_description
1 polymer ?
#
loop_
_entity_poly.entity_id
_entity_poly.type
_entity_poly.pdbx_seq_one_letter_code
_entity_poly.pdbx_strand_id
1 'polypeptide(L)'
;MATQIYVRMRRVTGRVIDAMYVIQNKDYAKYVITVALETDDDELKRCVERLRSLVDTLPEPSQKEKLAVVKVDEDSEITAEDIYRAQVPHHYIGALR
;
A
#
# COMPACT_ATOMS: atom_id res chain seq x y z
N MET A 1 1.29 -13.83 0.17
CA MET A 1 0.66 -13.68 1.50
C MET A 1 0.06 -12.29 1.67
N ALA A 2 0.86 -11.21 1.73
CA ALA A 2 0.34 -9.84 1.89
C ALA A 2 -0.71 -9.45 0.82
N THR A 3 -0.49 -9.82 -0.45
CA THR A 3 -1.48 -9.62 -1.52
C THR A 3 -2.80 -10.36 -1.29
N GLN A 4 -2.76 -11.56 -0.70
CA GLN A 4 -3.98 -12.34 -0.39
C GLN A 4 -4.78 -11.68 0.74
N ILE A 5 -4.07 -11.22 1.79
CA ILE A 5 -4.68 -10.45 2.88
C ILE A 5 -5.32 -9.17 2.33
N TYR A 6 -4.60 -8.42 1.47
CA TYR A 6 -5.13 -7.23 0.81
C TYR A 6 -6.44 -7.51 0.04
N VAL A 7 -6.45 -8.52 -0.83
CA VAL A 7 -7.63 -8.87 -1.63
C VAL A 7 -8.81 -9.25 -0.73
N ARG A 8 -8.56 -10.05 0.31
CA ARG A 8 -9.58 -10.52 1.25
C ARG A 8 -10.13 -9.39 2.12
N MET A 9 -9.27 -8.57 2.68
CA MET A 9 -9.65 -7.38 3.44
C MET A 9 -10.57 -6.48 2.63
N ARG A 10 -10.22 -6.20 1.37
CA ARG A 10 -11.05 -5.37 0.48
C ARG A 10 -12.41 -6.01 0.20
N ARG A 11 -12.49 -7.33 0.04
CA ARG A 11 -13.74 -8.04 -0.24
C ARG A 11 -14.65 -8.16 0.97
N VAL A 12 -14.10 -8.49 2.14
CA VAL A 12 -14.86 -8.81 3.35
C VAL A 12 -15.24 -7.55 4.13
N THR A 13 -14.33 -6.58 4.19
CA THR A 13 -14.48 -5.38 5.05
C THR A 13 -14.56 -4.07 4.27
N GLY A 14 -14.33 -4.10 2.95
CA GLY A 14 -14.17 -2.88 2.14
C GLY A 14 -12.87 -2.12 2.40
N ARG A 15 -12.05 -2.53 3.38
CA ARG A 15 -10.82 -1.83 3.75
C ARG A 15 -9.70 -2.15 2.77
N VAL A 16 -9.07 -1.10 2.26
CA VAL A 16 -7.84 -1.16 1.46
C VAL A 16 -6.67 -1.00 2.42
N ILE A 17 -5.74 -1.95 2.40
CA ILE A 17 -4.52 -1.92 3.22
C ILE A 17 -3.29 -1.79 2.31
N ASP A 18 -2.22 -1.22 2.83
CA ASP A 18 -0.93 -1.21 2.13
C ASP A 18 -0.20 -2.53 2.37
N ALA A 19 -0.19 -3.39 1.36
CA ALA A 19 0.44 -4.71 1.44
C ALA A 19 1.97 -4.63 1.64
N MET A 20 2.62 -3.58 1.16
CA MET A 20 4.07 -3.39 1.30
C MET A 20 4.39 -2.92 2.72
N TYR A 21 3.60 -1.98 3.24
CA TYR A 21 3.80 -1.44 4.58
C TYR A 21 3.53 -2.48 5.68
N VAL A 22 2.61 -3.44 5.45
CA VAL A 22 2.42 -4.61 6.34
C VAL A 22 3.71 -5.41 6.53
N ILE A 23 4.59 -5.45 5.52
CA ILE A 23 5.85 -6.21 5.58
C ILE A 23 6.94 -5.39 6.28
N GLN A 24 6.94 -4.07 6.06
CA GLN A 24 8.00 -3.16 6.53
C GLN A 24 7.79 -2.72 7.98
N ASN A 25 6.55 -2.65 8.46
CA ASN A 25 6.23 -2.13 9.78
C ASN A 25 5.53 -3.19 10.64
N LYS A 26 6.25 -3.65 11.68
CA LYS A 26 5.78 -4.67 12.64
C LYS A 26 4.50 -4.25 13.36
N ASP A 27 4.38 -3.00 13.77
CA ASP A 27 3.21 -2.52 14.50
C ASP A 27 1.99 -2.38 13.59
N TYR A 28 2.20 -1.95 12.35
CA TYR A 28 1.15 -1.94 11.34
C TYR A 28 0.69 -3.37 11.00
N ALA A 29 1.62 -4.32 10.90
CA ALA A 29 1.28 -5.73 10.71
C ALA A 29 0.39 -6.26 11.85
N LYS A 30 0.75 -5.97 13.11
CA LYS A 30 -0.06 -6.33 14.29
C LYS A 30 -1.45 -5.72 14.24
N TYR A 31 -1.56 -4.43 13.90
CA TYR A 31 -2.85 -3.77 13.74
C TYR A 31 -3.72 -4.46 12.67
N VAL A 32 -3.16 -4.77 11.50
CA VAL A 32 -3.88 -5.47 10.43
C VAL A 32 -4.32 -6.86 10.87
N ILE A 33 -3.51 -7.59 11.64
CA ILE A 33 -3.88 -8.89 12.22
C ILE A 33 -5.09 -8.72 13.15
N THR A 34 -5.05 -7.76 14.09
CA THR A 34 -6.16 -7.51 15.03
C THR A 34 -7.46 -7.23 14.29
N VAL A 35 -7.43 -6.31 13.34
CA VAL A 35 -8.61 -5.96 12.53
C VAL A 35 -9.13 -7.16 11.74
N ALA A 36 -8.24 -7.96 11.15
CA ALA A 36 -8.64 -9.12 10.36
C ALA A 36 -9.27 -10.24 11.22
N LEU A 37 -8.81 -10.42 12.46
CA LEU A 37 -9.37 -11.41 13.38
C LEU A 37 -10.77 -11.06 13.90
N GLU A 38 -11.15 -9.77 13.88
CA GLU A 38 -12.51 -9.32 14.19
C GLU A 38 -13.52 -9.64 13.07
N THR A 39 -13.05 -10.07 11.91
CA THR A 39 -13.92 -10.42 10.77
C THR A 39 -14.34 -11.89 10.81
N ASP A 40 -15.46 -12.21 10.16
CA ASP A 40 -15.95 -13.60 10.06
C ASP A 40 -15.58 -14.29 8.73
N ASP A 41 -14.33 -14.10 8.26
CA ASP A 41 -13.81 -14.80 7.07
C ASP A 41 -12.67 -15.76 7.47
N ASP A 42 -12.94 -17.06 7.38
CA ASP A 42 -12.00 -18.10 7.80
C ASP A 42 -10.70 -18.12 7.00
N GLU A 43 -10.74 -17.74 5.72
CA GLU A 43 -9.55 -17.72 4.88
C GLU A 43 -8.64 -16.55 5.26
N LEU A 44 -9.22 -15.38 5.53
CA LEU A 44 -8.56 -14.20 6.06
C LEU A 44 -7.94 -14.52 7.43
N LYS A 45 -8.70 -15.15 8.34
CA LYS A 45 -8.18 -15.64 9.63
C LYS A 45 -6.95 -16.54 9.44
N ARG A 46 -7.02 -17.53 8.54
CA ARG A 46 -5.86 -18.41 8.22
C ARG A 46 -4.68 -17.64 7.63
N CYS A 47 -4.92 -16.65 6.78
CA CYS A 47 -3.86 -15.82 6.21
C CYS A 47 -3.15 -14.97 7.29
N VAL A 48 -3.91 -14.36 8.20
CA VAL A 48 -3.32 -13.50 9.25
C VAL A 48 -2.66 -14.28 10.37
N GLU A 49 -3.09 -15.51 10.66
CA GLU A 49 -2.36 -16.39 11.58
C GLU A 49 -0.97 -16.75 11.04
N ARG A 50 -0.84 -17.02 9.75
CA ARG A 50 0.49 -17.23 9.15
C ARG A 50 1.34 -15.96 9.15
N LEU A 51 0.71 -14.79 8.95
CA LEU A 51 1.42 -13.50 9.06
C LEU A 51 1.93 -13.30 10.50
N ARG A 52 1.11 -13.61 11.51
CA ARG A 52 1.47 -13.50 12.93
C ARG A 52 2.73 -14.30 13.25
N SER A 53 2.82 -15.56 12.81
CA SER A 53 4.04 -16.37 13.02
C SER A 53 5.30 -15.75 12.41
N LEU A 54 5.18 -15.09 11.26
CA LEU A 54 6.31 -14.39 10.61
C LEU A 54 6.70 -13.13 11.37
N VAL A 55 5.72 -12.35 11.82
CA VAL A 55 5.92 -11.11 12.59
C VAL A 55 6.60 -11.37 13.94
N ASP A 56 6.22 -12.46 14.61
CA ASP A 56 6.80 -12.84 15.90
C ASP A 56 8.26 -13.31 15.78
N THR A 57 8.64 -13.84 14.60
CA THR A 57 10.01 -14.28 14.31
C THR A 57 10.93 -13.11 13.92
N LEU A 58 10.37 -11.97 13.49
CA LEU A 58 11.15 -10.82 13.06
C LEU A 58 11.77 -10.10 14.29
N PRO A 59 13.09 -9.83 14.29
CA PRO A 59 13.71 -8.98 15.30
C PRO A 59 13.03 -7.61 15.31
N GLU A 60 12.97 -6.97 16.48
CA GLU A 60 12.35 -5.64 16.58
C GLU A 60 13.03 -4.67 15.61
N PRO A 61 12.26 -3.93 14.80
CA PRO A 61 12.85 -2.96 13.91
C PRO A 61 13.57 -1.90 14.75
N SER A 62 14.89 -1.82 14.59
CA SER A 62 15.65 -0.69 15.11
C SER A 62 15.04 0.57 14.49
N GLN A 63 14.60 1.52 15.32
CA GLN A 63 13.85 2.73 14.93
C GLN A 63 14.64 3.73 14.05
N LYS A 64 15.67 3.25 13.31
CA LYS A 64 16.65 4.06 12.58
C LYS A 64 16.47 4.09 11.06
N GLU A 65 15.40 3.55 10.51
CA GLU A 65 15.04 3.81 9.11
C GLU A 65 13.92 4.84 9.07
N LYS A 66 14.24 6.06 9.53
CA LYS A 66 13.55 7.24 9.03
C LYS A 66 13.77 7.25 7.52
N LEU A 67 12.66 7.15 6.79
CA LEU A 67 12.58 7.36 5.35
C LEU A 67 13.64 8.37 4.90
N ALA A 68 14.59 7.92 4.08
CA ALA A 68 15.26 8.83 3.18
C ALA A 68 14.16 9.33 2.22
N VAL A 69 13.49 10.41 2.63
CA VAL A 69 12.78 11.28 1.70
C VAL A 69 13.85 11.70 0.71
N VAL A 70 13.84 11.07 -0.46
CA VAL A 70 14.48 11.61 -1.64
C VAL A 70 13.84 12.98 -1.79
N LYS A 71 14.58 14.01 -1.38
CA LYS A 71 14.30 15.38 -1.78
C LYS A 71 14.44 15.35 -3.30
N VAL A 72 13.32 15.19 -3.99
CA VAL A 72 13.25 15.64 -5.37
C VAL A 72 13.48 17.13 -5.27
N ASP A 73 14.59 17.59 -5.83
CA ASP A 73 14.87 19.01 -6.00
C ASP A 73 13.65 19.63 -6.70
N GLU A 74 12.81 20.33 -5.93
CA GLU A 74 11.64 21.08 -6.42
C GLU A 74 12.05 22.44 -7.03
N ASP A 75 13.35 22.67 -7.25
CA ASP A 75 13.92 23.93 -7.73
C ASP A 75 14.21 23.96 -9.24
N SER A 76 13.72 23.00 -10.02
CA SER A 76 13.66 23.19 -11.48
C SER A 76 12.41 23.99 -11.84
N GLU A 77 12.59 25.29 -12.07
CA GLU A 77 11.57 26.15 -12.67
C GLU A 77 11.03 25.48 -13.94
N ILE A 78 9.73 25.18 -13.96
CA ILE A 78 9.07 24.57 -15.12
C ILE A 78 9.15 25.56 -16.28
N THR A 79 9.94 25.24 -17.30
CA THR A 79 10.11 26.11 -18.45
C THR A 79 8.95 25.99 -19.43
N ALA A 80 8.76 26.99 -20.30
CA ALA A 80 7.72 26.96 -21.33
C ALA A 80 7.88 25.75 -22.28
N GLU A 81 9.13 25.38 -22.58
CA GLU A 81 9.48 24.17 -23.34
C GLU A 81 9.04 22.87 -22.66
N ASP A 82 9.11 22.79 -21.34
CA ASP A 82 8.64 21.61 -20.60
C ASP A 82 7.12 21.46 -20.69
N ILE A 83 6.40 22.58 -20.60
CA ILE A 83 4.95 22.63 -20.79
C ILE A 83 4.58 22.22 -22.22
N TYR A 84 5.31 22.72 -23.23
CA TYR A 84 5.08 22.38 -24.63
C TYR A 84 5.27 20.88 -24.89
N ARG A 85 6.35 20.29 -24.37
CA ARG A 85 6.63 18.85 -24.51
C ARG A 85 5.62 17.97 -23.78
N ALA A 86 5.01 18.48 -22.71
CA ALA A 86 4.01 17.75 -21.94
C ALA A 86 2.59 17.78 -22.57
N GLN A 87 2.37 18.53 -23.66
CA GLN A 87 1.07 18.54 -24.32
C GLN A 87 0.78 17.18 -24.97
N VAL A 88 -0.22 16.48 -24.44
CA VAL A 88 -0.74 15.25 -25.03
C VAL A 88 -1.87 15.61 -26.00
N PRO A 89 -1.85 15.13 -27.26
CA PRO A 89 -2.96 15.34 -28.18
C PRO A 89 -4.21 14.63 -27.66
N HIS A 90 -5.21 15.42 -27.26
CA HIS A 90 -6.51 14.89 -26.85
C HIS A 90 -7.35 14.55 -28.08
N HIS A 91 -7.57 13.27 -28.32
CA HIS A 91 -8.58 12.83 -29.28
C HIS A 91 -9.90 12.58 -28.53
N TYR A 92 -10.91 13.40 -28.80
CA TYR A 92 -12.25 13.21 -28.23
C TYR A 92 -12.94 12.03 -28.90
N ILE A 93 -13.02 10.90 -28.21
CA ILE A 93 -13.79 9.72 -28.64
C ILE A 93 -15.13 9.74 -27.89
N GLY A 94 -16.06 10.56 -28.35
CA GLY A 94 -17.38 10.68 -27.74
C GLY A 94 -18.44 11.04 -28.77
N ALA A 95 -18.94 10.05 -29.52
CA ALA A 95 -20.24 10.21 -30.16
C ALA A 95 -21.31 9.81 -29.14
N LEU A 96 -22.02 10.79 -28.59
CA LEU A 96 -23.28 10.56 -27.86
C LEU A 96 -24.31 10.00 -28.86
N ARG A 97 -24.77 8.77 -28.64
CA ARG A 97 -25.94 8.19 -29.29
C ARG A 97 -26.88 7.62 -28.25
#